data_AF-A0A484KPD3-F1
#
_entry.id   AF-A0A484KPD3-F1
#
_cell.length_a   1.000
_cell.length_b   1.000
_cell.length_c   1.000
_cell.angle_alpha   90.00
_cell.angle_beta   90.00
_cell.angle_gamma   90.00
#
_symmetry.space_group_name_H-M   'P 1'
#
loop_
_entity.id
_entity.type
_entity.pdbx_description
1 polymer ?
#
loop_
_entity_poly.entity_id
_entity_poly.type
_entity_poly.pdbx_seq_one_letter_code
_entity_poly.pdbx_strand_id
1 'polypeptide(L)'
;MDEKEYVLEKPIPPAPPANAPKAVKDAYEKHVKDDNQVSCVMLATMITELQKQHEDMKAHEMIVALRQLCHERFLVSKALFSCKLFSGNPIGPHVLKMIGYITNLEKLRFSLQKELATDLILQSLPELYKGFVMNYMMHDLDKPLLELLKMLQIVEENLTKGKGASVLMVQGGKGKPKKGIKIKARTVGKPKSKSTSSATQKPI
;
A
#
# COMPACT_ATOMS: atom_id res chain seq x y z
N MET A 1 9.63 -35.57 25.44
CA MET A 1 8.22 -35.16 25.27
C MET A 1 7.74 -34.79 26.64
N ASP A 2 7.33 -33.54 26.84
CA ASP A 2 6.87 -33.10 28.16
C ASP A 2 5.63 -33.91 28.55
N GLU A 3 5.58 -34.38 29.80
CA GLU A 3 4.57 -35.34 30.28
C GLU A 3 3.11 -34.84 30.10
N LYS A 4 2.92 -33.54 29.86
CA LYS A 4 1.62 -32.87 29.78
C LYS A 4 1.31 -32.25 28.41
N GLU A 5 2.16 -32.43 27.40
CA GLU A 5 1.94 -31.84 26.07
C GLU A 5 0.60 -32.27 25.44
N TYR A 6 0.13 -33.47 25.76
CA TYR A 6 -1.12 -34.03 25.26
C TYR A 6 -2.37 -33.16 25.54
N VAL A 7 -2.36 -32.34 26.61
CA VAL A 7 -3.48 -31.45 26.94
C VAL A 7 -3.60 -30.27 25.97
N LEU A 8 -2.53 -29.97 25.23
CA LEU A 8 -2.54 -28.95 24.18
C LEU A 8 -3.03 -29.54 22.85
N GLU A 9 -2.83 -30.84 22.62
CA GLU A 9 -3.20 -31.50 21.38
C GLU A 9 -4.69 -31.81 21.29
N LYS A 10 -5.31 -32.15 22.43
CA LYS A 10 -6.71 -32.59 22.50
C LYS A 10 -7.43 -31.93 23.66
N PRO A 11 -8.75 -31.64 23.52
CA PRO A 11 -9.54 -31.13 24.62
C PRO A 11 -9.72 -32.20 25.71
N ILE A 12 -10.10 -31.75 26.90
CA ILE A 12 -10.52 -32.63 28.00
C ILE A 12 -11.72 -33.47 27.49
N PRO A 13 -11.69 -34.81 27.64
CA PRO A 13 -12.81 -35.65 27.26
C PRO A 13 -14.05 -35.36 28.12
N PRO A 14 -15.25 -35.73 27.66
CA PRO A 14 -16.47 -35.60 28.45
C PRO A 14 -16.35 -36.31 29.80
N ALA A 15 -16.97 -35.74 30.83
CA ALA A 15 -16.97 -36.33 32.17
C ALA A 15 -17.53 -37.76 32.15
N PRO A 16 -16.83 -38.74 32.77
CA PRO A 16 -17.27 -40.12 32.76
C PRO A 16 -18.54 -40.31 33.61
N PRO A 17 -19.41 -41.28 33.27
CA PRO A 17 -20.63 -41.54 34.04
C PRO A 17 -20.31 -42.07 35.46
N ALA A 18 -21.26 -41.94 36.38
CA ALA A 18 -21.07 -42.29 37.78
C ALA A 18 -20.69 -43.78 38.00
N ASN A 19 -21.12 -44.67 37.11
CA ASN A 19 -20.81 -46.10 37.12
C ASN A 19 -19.53 -46.47 36.34
N ALA A 20 -18.78 -45.50 35.82
CA ALA A 20 -17.56 -45.77 35.07
C ALA A 20 -16.50 -46.47 35.94
N PRO A 21 -15.65 -47.32 35.34
CA PRO A 21 -14.53 -47.95 36.03
C PRO A 21 -13.62 -46.91 36.69
N LYS A 22 -13.05 -47.25 37.85
CA LYS A 22 -12.15 -46.35 38.59
C LYS A 22 -11.01 -45.81 37.72
N ALA A 23 -10.38 -46.67 36.92
CA ALA A 23 -9.31 -46.27 36.01
C ALA A 23 -9.71 -45.16 35.01
N VAL A 24 -10.97 -45.15 34.57
CA VAL A 24 -11.48 -44.11 33.65
C VAL A 24 -11.66 -42.78 34.39
N LYS A 25 -12.16 -42.83 35.63
CA LYS A 25 -12.29 -41.63 36.49
C LYS A 25 -10.93 -41.05 36.85
N ASP A 26 -9.99 -41.90 37.27
CA ASP A 26 -8.62 -41.51 37.62
C ASP A 26 -7.90 -40.86 36.42
N ALA A 27 -8.10 -41.39 35.21
CA ALA A 27 -7.55 -40.81 33.97
C ALA A 27 -8.17 -39.44 33.63
N TYR A 28 -9.49 -39.28 33.80
CA TYR A 28 -10.17 -38.00 33.61
C TYR A 28 -9.67 -36.95 34.61
N GLU A 29 -9.61 -37.29 35.90
CA GLU A 29 -9.13 -36.39 36.96
C GLU A 29 -7.67 -35.98 36.72
N LYS A 30 -6.82 -36.92 36.28
CA LYS A 30 -5.45 -36.61 35.87
C LYS A 30 -5.42 -35.58 34.73
N HIS A 31 -6.25 -35.76 33.69
CA HIS A 31 -6.31 -34.81 32.58
C HIS A 31 -6.75 -33.42 33.07
N VAL A 32 -7.82 -33.32 33.87
CA VAL A 32 -8.28 -32.04 34.42
C VAL A 32 -7.18 -31.35 35.24
N LYS A 33 -6.44 -32.11 36.05
CA LYS A 33 -5.33 -31.58 36.83
C LYS A 33 -4.19 -31.07 35.95
N ASP A 34 -3.79 -31.86 34.95
CA ASP A 34 -2.72 -31.50 34.01
C ASP A 34 -3.11 -30.26 33.18
N ASP A 35 -4.36 -30.20 32.69
CA ASP A 35 -4.91 -29.04 31.97
C ASP A 35 -4.91 -27.78 32.83
N ASN A 36 -5.35 -27.86 34.09
CA ASN A 36 -5.33 -26.70 34.97
C ASN A 36 -3.91 -26.18 35.19
N GLN A 37 -2.93 -27.08 35.35
CA GLN A 37 -1.52 -26.69 35.51
C GLN A 37 -0.96 -26.01 34.25
N VAL A 38 -1.20 -26.61 33.08
CA VAL A 38 -0.75 -26.04 31.81
C VAL A 38 -1.44 -24.71 31.54
N SER A 39 -2.75 -24.62 31.81
CA SER A 39 -3.52 -23.39 31.64
C SER A 39 -2.97 -22.25 32.50
N CYS A 40 -2.68 -22.52 33.78
CA CYS A 40 -2.05 -21.56 34.67
C CYS A 40 -0.69 -21.06 34.14
N VAL A 41 0.15 -21.97 33.64
CA VAL A 41 1.45 -21.60 33.06
C VAL A 41 1.27 -20.76 31.81
N MET A 42 0.36 -21.16 30.91
CA MET A 42 0.06 -20.40 29.69
C MET A 42 -0.36 -18.97 30.04
N LEU A 43 -1.37 -18.81 30.91
CA LEU A 43 -1.85 -17.50 31.34
C LEU A 43 -0.74 -16.66 31.99
N ALA A 44 0.09 -17.26 32.84
CA ALA A 44 1.20 -16.55 33.50
C ALA A 44 2.27 -16.05 32.51
N THR A 45 2.41 -16.69 31.35
CA THR A 45 3.36 -16.29 30.30
C THR A 45 2.79 -15.30 29.28
N MET A 46 1.48 -15.05 29.32
CA MET A 46 0.84 -14.07 28.43
C MET A 46 1.03 -12.65 28.95
N ILE A 47 0.97 -11.68 28.04
CA ILE A 47 0.80 -10.28 28.42
C ILE A 47 -0.59 -10.05 29.03
N THR A 48 -0.70 -9.09 29.95
CA THR A 48 -1.91 -8.81 30.73
C THR A 48 -3.18 -8.67 29.87
N GLU A 49 -3.09 -7.99 28.73
CA GLU A 49 -4.22 -7.77 27.83
C GLU A 49 -4.73 -9.07 27.20
N LEU A 50 -3.82 -10.00 26.88
CA LEU A 50 -4.13 -11.29 26.27
C LEU A 50 -4.60 -12.28 27.35
N GLN A 51 -3.98 -12.24 28.53
CA GLN A 51 -4.35 -13.05 29.68
C GLN A 51 -5.84 -12.90 30.00
N LYS A 52 -6.33 -11.65 30.15
CA LYS A 52 -7.75 -11.35 30.44
C LYS A 52 -8.75 -11.96 29.45
N GLN A 53 -8.35 -12.14 28.19
CA GLN A 53 -9.22 -12.71 27.16
C GLN A 53 -9.35 -14.23 27.27
N HIS A 54 -8.45 -14.88 28.02
CA HIS A 54 -8.31 -16.33 28.07
C HIS A 54 -8.43 -16.89 29.50
N GLU A 55 -8.74 -16.07 30.52
CA GLU A 55 -8.77 -16.48 31.94
C GLU A 55 -9.65 -17.70 32.20
N ASP A 56 -10.78 -17.83 31.48
CA ASP A 56 -11.73 -18.92 31.66
C ASP A 56 -11.53 -20.09 30.68
N MET A 57 -10.53 -20.02 29.79
CA MET A 57 -10.30 -21.01 28.76
C MET A 57 -9.44 -22.19 29.26
N LYS A 58 -9.69 -23.36 28.69
CA LYS A 58 -8.85 -24.56 28.90
C LYS A 58 -7.58 -24.50 28.06
N ALA A 59 -6.56 -25.28 28.41
CA ALA A 59 -5.25 -25.22 27.77
C ALA A 59 -5.35 -25.45 26.26
N HIS A 60 -6.16 -26.44 25.86
CA HIS A 60 -6.43 -26.74 24.46
C HIS A 60 -7.11 -25.58 23.71
N GLU A 61 -8.11 -24.93 24.32
CA GLU A 61 -8.83 -23.83 23.71
C GLU A 61 -7.92 -22.61 23.54
N MET A 62 -7.12 -22.30 24.56
CA MET A 62 -6.13 -21.24 24.51
C MET A 62 -5.12 -21.47 23.39
N ILE A 63 -4.54 -22.68 23.27
CA ILE A 63 -3.53 -22.90 22.23
C ILE A 63 -4.11 -22.82 20.82
N VAL A 64 -5.37 -23.24 20.63
CA VAL A 64 -6.08 -23.07 19.36
C VAL A 64 -6.31 -21.59 19.07
N ALA A 65 -6.80 -20.81 20.03
CA ALA A 65 -7.02 -19.36 19.88
C ALA A 65 -5.71 -18.61 19.56
N LEU A 66 -4.62 -18.93 20.28
CA LEU A 66 -3.30 -18.33 20.05
C LEU A 66 -2.74 -18.67 18.66
N ARG A 67 -2.89 -19.92 18.21
CA ARG A 67 -2.50 -20.33 16.85
C ARG A 67 -3.27 -19.55 15.79
N GLN A 68 -4.57 -19.34 15.99
CA GLN A 68 -5.40 -18.55 15.09
C GLN A 68 -4.95 -17.08 15.06
N LEU A 69 -4.72 -16.46 16.22
CA LEU A 69 -4.17 -15.10 16.31
C LEU A 69 -2.83 -14.97 15.59
N CYS A 70 -1.94 -15.96 15.75
CA CYS A 70 -0.66 -15.98 15.06
C CYS A 70 -0.81 -16.10 13.54
N HIS A 71 -1.75 -16.93 13.08
CA HIS A 71 -2.05 -17.09 11.66
C HIS A 71 -2.61 -15.79 11.06
N GLU A 72 -3.59 -15.17 11.70
CA GLU A 72 -4.18 -13.91 11.25
C GLU A 72 -3.14 -12.78 11.20
N ARG A 73 -2.32 -12.65 12.26
CA ARG A 73 -1.21 -11.68 12.29
C ARG A 73 -0.24 -11.90 11.14
N PHE A 74 0.06 -13.15 10.81
CA PHE A 74 0.92 -13.48 9.67
C PHE A 74 0.29 -13.07 8.34
N LEU A 75 -1.00 -13.33 8.13
CA LEU A 75 -1.69 -12.94 6.89
C LEU A 75 -1.74 -11.42 6.70
N VAL A 76 -2.06 -10.66 7.75
CA VAL A 76 -2.09 -9.19 7.69
C VAL A 76 -0.68 -8.64 7.46
N SER A 77 0.33 -9.16 8.16
CA SER A 77 1.73 -8.81 7.91
C SER A 77 2.13 -9.10 6.47
N LYS A 78 1.84 -10.30 5.95
CA LYS A 78 2.15 -10.66 4.57
C LYS A 78 1.53 -9.68 3.57
N ALA A 79 0.26 -9.31 3.78
CA ALA A 79 -0.45 -8.35 2.95
C ALA A 79 0.18 -6.94 3.02
N LEU A 80 0.53 -6.46 4.22
CA LEU A 80 1.16 -5.17 4.43
C LEU A 80 2.54 -5.08 3.74
N PHE A 81 3.42 -6.04 4.00
CA PHE A 81 4.80 -6.03 3.50
C PHE A 81 4.88 -6.22 1.98
N SER A 82 3.88 -6.88 1.40
CA SER A 82 3.76 -7.07 -0.06
C SER A 82 2.99 -5.94 -0.75
N CYS A 83 2.43 -4.98 -0.01
CA CYS A 83 1.62 -3.91 -0.56
C CYS A 83 2.49 -2.90 -1.30
N LYS A 84 2.37 -2.84 -2.63
CA LYS A 84 3.07 -1.88 -3.49
C LYS A 84 2.06 -1.12 -4.34
N LEU A 85 2.26 0.19 -4.46
CA LEU A 85 1.47 1.02 -5.35
C LEU A 85 2.00 0.84 -6.78
N PHE A 86 1.11 0.46 -7.69
CA PHE A 86 1.45 0.34 -9.10
C PHE A 86 1.36 1.70 -9.80
N SER A 87 2.25 1.95 -10.77
CA SER A 87 2.25 3.22 -11.51
C SER A 87 0.91 3.46 -12.21
N GLY A 88 0.31 4.64 -11.99
CA GLY A 88 -0.99 5.01 -12.55
C GLY A 88 -2.19 4.71 -11.65
N ASN A 89 -2.03 3.95 -10.56
CA ASN A 89 -3.07 3.80 -9.54
C ASN A 89 -3.06 5.01 -8.58
N PRO A 90 -4.23 5.37 -8.01
CA PRO A 90 -4.32 6.50 -7.10
C PRO A 90 -3.66 6.21 -5.74
N ILE A 91 -2.88 7.16 -5.23
CA ILE A 91 -2.13 7.03 -3.98
C ILE A 91 -3.03 6.99 -2.74
N GLY A 92 -4.15 7.73 -2.77
CA GLY A 92 -5.04 7.85 -1.63
C GLY A 92 -5.60 6.51 -1.13
N PRO A 93 -6.31 5.75 -1.98
CA PRO A 93 -6.82 4.42 -1.62
C PRO A 93 -5.71 3.44 -1.21
N HIS A 94 -4.53 3.54 -1.83
CA HIS A 94 -3.39 2.69 -1.49
C HIS A 94 -2.87 2.95 -0.07
N VAL A 95 -2.61 4.21 0.28
CA VAL A 95 -2.12 4.57 1.63
C VAL A 95 -3.17 4.26 2.69
N LEU A 96 -4.45 4.52 2.42
CA LEU A 96 -5.55 4.13 3.32
C LEU A 96 -5.59 2.61 3.55
N LYS A 97 -5.39 1.81 2.51
CA LYS A 97 -5.31 0.35 2.64
C LYS A 97 -4.14 -0.08 3.53
N MET A 98 -2.97 0.54 3.37
CA MET A 98 -1.82 0.26 4.23
C MET A 98 -2.07 0.66 5.69
N ILE A 99 -2.66 1.83 5.95
CA ILE A 99 -3.09 2.26 7.29
C ILE A 99 -4.05 1.24 7.88
N GLY A 100 -5.01 0.74 7.09
CA GLY A 100 -5.94 -0.30 7.52
C GLY A 100 -5.23 -1.59 7.98
N TYR A 101 -4.19 -2.03 7.27
CA TYR A 101 -3.38 -3.17 7.72
C TYR A 101 -2.62 -2.89 9.02
N ILE A 102 -2.04 -1.70 9.17
CA ILE A 102 -1.32 -1.28 10.38
C ILE A 102 -2.27 -1.29 11.59
N THR A 103 -3.47 -0.70 11.45
CA THR A 103 -4.50 -0.71 12.49
C THR A 103 -5.02 -2.12 12.78
N ASN A 104 -5.10 -3.00 11.77
CA ASN A 104 -5.48 -4.39 12.01
C ASN A 104 -4.42 -5.17 12.80
N LEU A 105 -3.12 -4.89 12.59
CA LEU A 105 -2.06 -5.48 13.41
C LEU A 105 -2.14 -5.00 14.87
N GLU A 106 -2.44 -3.72 15.10
CA GLU A 106 -2.68 -3.18 16.45
C GLU A 106 -3.83 -3.89 17.17
N LYS A 107 -4.96 -4.14 16.47
CA LYS A 107 -6.08 -4.93 17.01
C LYS A 107 -5.67 -6.36 17.36
N LEU A 108 -4.76 -6.95 16.60
CA LEU A 108 -4.15 -8.27 16.85
C LEU A 108 -3.03 -8.23 17.90
N ARG A 109 -2.93 -7.16 18.70
CA ARG A 109 -1.92 -6.95 19.74
C ARG A 109 -0.48 -6.89 19.21
N PHE A 110 -0.32 -6.50 17.95
CA PHE A 110 0.98 -6.32 17.29
C PHE A 110 1.10 -4.90 16.74
N SER A 111 1.27 -3.93 17.63
CA SER A 111 1.44 -2.53 17.24
C SER A 111 2.80 -2.30 16.57
N LEU A 112 2.79 -1.65 15.42
CA LEU A 112 4.03 -1.23 14.76
C LEU A 112 4.49 0.11 15.36
N GLN A 113 5.81 0.26 15.49
CA GLN A 113 6.41 1.56 15.75
C GLN A 113 6.05 2.53 14.61
N LYS A 114 5.83 3.79 14.96
CA LYS A 114 5.36 4.83 14.05
C LYS A 114 6.33 5.01 12.87
N GLU A 115 7.62 4.93 13.14
CA GLU A 115 8.71 5.03 12.18
C GLU A 115 8.62 3.88 11.17
N LEU A 116 8.54 2.64 11.64
CA LEU A 116 8.39 1.47 10.79
C LEU A 116 7.10 1.50 9.96
N ALA A 117 5.98 1.92 10.54
CA ALA A 117 4.72 2.09 9.82
C ALA A 117 4.86 3.10 8.67
N THR A 118 5.57 4.20 8.93
CA THR A 118 5.87 5.24 7.94
C THR A 118 6.80 4.72 6.84
N ASP A 119 7.89 4.04 7.20
CA ASP A 119 8.86 3.46 6.28
C ASP A 119 8.20 2.46 5.32
N LEU A 120 7.31 1.60 5.84
CA LEU A 120 6.57 0.65 5.02
C LEU A 120 5.70 1.35 3.98
N ILE A 121 5.01 2.44 4.35
CA ILE A 121 4.22 3.25 3.42
C ILE A 121 5.12 3.89 2.38
N LEU A 122 6.22 4.54 2.77
CA LEU A 122 7.13 5.19 1.83
C LEU A 122 7.79 4.20 0.87
N GLN A 123 8.20 3.02 1.36
CA GLN A 123 8.78 1.94 0.54
C GLN A 123 7.76 1.33 -0.43
N SER A 124 6.47 1.50 -0.20
CA SER A 124 5.43 1.00 -1.09
C SER A 124 5.24 1.82 -2.36
N LEU A 125 5.77 3.05 -2.38
CA LEU A 125 5.55 4.02 -3.44
C LEU A 125 6.45 3.73 -4.67
N PRO A 126 5.99 4.05 -5.89
CA PRO A 126 6.82 3.98 -7.08
C PRO A 126 7.97 5.00 -7.05
N GLU A 127 9.01 4.77 -7.86
CA GLU A 127 10.20 5.64 -8.00
C GLU A 127 9.85 7.10 -8.31
N LEU A 128 8.71 7.36 -8.95
CA LEU A 128 8.24 8.72 -9.24
C LEU A 128 7.99 9.58 -7.99
N TYR A 129 7.85 8.97 -6.81
CA TYR A 129 7.75 9.67 -5.52
C TYR A 129 9.09 9.81 -4.78
N LYS A 130 10.22 9.36 -5.34
CA LYS A 130 11.53 9.37 -4.65
C LYS A 130 11.92 10.75 -4.11
N GLY A 131 11.65 11.81 -4.88
CA GLY A 131 11.93 13.18 -4.44
C GLY A 131 11.15 13.57 -3.18
N PHE A 132 9.88 13.16 -3.10
CA PHE A 132 9.08 13.35 -1.88
C PHE A 132 9.63 12.52 -0.71
N VAL A 133 9.94 11.24 -0.95
CA VAL A 133 10.46 10.33 0.10
C VAL A 133 11.74 10.90 0.73
N MET A 134 12.70 11.33 -0.10
CA MET A 134 13.95 11.93 0.38
C MET A 134 13.68 13.19 1.21
N ASN A 135 12.80 14.08 0.74
CA ASN A 135 12.45 15.30 1.47
C ASN A 135 11.78 14.98 2.82
N TYR A 136 10.84 14.04 2.82
CA TYR A 136 10.12 13.63 4.03
C TYR A 136 11.07 13.04 5.07
N MET A 137 12.01 12.17 4.66
CA MET A 137 13.01 11.58 5.55
C MET A 137 13.94 12.61 6.20
N MET A 138 14.16 13.76 5.55
CA MET A 138 15.05 14.80 6.05
C MET A 138 14.36 15.82 6.96
N HIS A 139 13.04 15.98 6.86
CA HIS A 139 12.34 17.14 7.44
C HIS A 139 11.05 16.83 8.21
N ASP A 140 10.35 15.74 7.93
CA ASP A 140 8.94 15.57 8.29
C ASP A 140 8.60 14.22 8.96
N LEU A 141 9.60 13.51 9.50
CA LEU A 141 9.50 12.13 10.02
C LEU A 141 8.40 11.92 11.08
N ASP A 142 7.99 12.97 11.78
CA ASP A 142 7.10 12.87 12.94
C ASP A 142 5.61 13.12 12.66
N LYS A 143 5.18 13.10 11.41
CA LYS A 143 3.77 13.33 11.07
C LYS A 143 2.90 12.08 11.27
N PRO A 144 1.63 12.23 11.70
CA PRO A 144 0.67 11.13 11.71
C PRO A 144 0.42 10.56 10.30
N LEU A 145 0.09 9.26 10.20
CA LEU A 145 -0.10 8.59 8.90
C LEU A 145 -1.18 9.24 8.02
N LEU A 146 -2.22 9.81 8.64
CA LEU A 146 -3.29 10.54 7.95
C LEU A 146 -2.81 11.89 7.38
N GLU A 147 -1.81 12.52 7.99
CA GLU A 147 -1.19 13.74 7.47
C GLU A 147 -0.24 13.40 6.32
N LEU A 148 0.54 12.32 6.45
CA LEU A 148 1.34 11.77 5.36
C LEU A 148 0.49 11.48 4.13
N LEU A 149 -0.69 10.87 4.30
CA LEU A 149 -1.67 10.66 3.23
C LEU A 149 -2.03 11.97 2.51
N LYS A 150 -2.36 13.04 3.26
CA LYS A 150 -2.71 14.34 2.67
C LYS A 150 -1.55 14.93 1.87
N MET A 151 -0.34 14.86 2.41
CA MET A 151 0.88 15.34 1.73
C MET A 151 1.10 14.57 0.41
N LEU A 152 0.96 13.25 0.42
CA LEU A 152 1.10 12.41 -0.77
C LEU A 152 0.04 12.71 -1.83
N GLN A 153 -1.20 13.00 -1.44
CA GLN A 153 -2.26 13.40 -2.37
C GLN A 153 -1.95 14.74 -3.05
N ILE A 154 -1.42 15.72 -2.32
CA ILE A 154 -0.98 17.00 -2.90
C ILE A 154 0.12 16.77 -3.95
N VAL A 155 1.08 15.89 -3.66
CA VAL A 155 2.14 15.53 -4.61
C VAL A 155 1.56 14.85 -5.85
N GLU A 156 0.65 13.90 -5.70
CA GLU A 156 -0.04 13.24 -6.82
C GLU A 156 -0.78 14.25 -7.71
N GLU A 157 -1.51 15.20 -7.13
CA GLU A 157 -2.17 16.27 -7.88
C GLU A 157 -1.18 17.12 -8.68
N ASN A 158 -0.03 17.46 -8.11
CA ASN A 158 0.98 18.25 -8.80
C ASN A 158 1.63 17.47 -9.96
N LEU A 159 1.86 16.17 -9.76
CA LEU A 159 2.40 15.28 -10.79
C LEU A 159 1.41 15.08 -11.96
N THR A 160 0.12 14.98 -11.66
CA THR A 160 -0.93 14.84 -12.69
C THR A 160 -1.15 16.16 -13.46
N LYS A 161 -1.10 17.31 -12.78
CA LYS A 161 -1.13 18.64 -13.42
C LYS A 161 0.10 18.89 -14.31
N GLY A 162 1.28 18.41 -13.91
CA GLY A 162 2.51 18.49 -14.71
C GLY A 162 2.47 17.71 -16.03
N LYS A 163 1.72 16.59 -16.09
CA LYS A 163 1.48 15.83 -17.33
C LYS A 163 0.47 16.50 -18.27
N GLY A 164 -0.42 17.35 -17.74
CA GLY A 164 -1.38 18.12 -18.54
C GLY A 164 -0.75 19.23 -19.40
N ALA A 165 0.48 19.64 -19.09
CA ALA A 165 1.21 20.68 -19.83
C ALA A 165 2.03 20.15 -21.02
N SER A 166 2.20 18.83 -21.18
CA SER A 166 3.06 18.26 -22.23
C SER A 166 2.35 17.43 -23.32
N VAL A 167 1.02 17.42 -23.38
CA VAL A 167 0.26 16.68 -24.43
C VAL A 167 -0.21 17.57 -25.60
N LEU A 168 0.21 18.83 -25.64
CA LEU A 168 -0.07 19.73 -26.75
C LEU A 168 1.21 20.25 -27.41
N MET A 169 2.14 19.36 -27.76
CA MET A 169 3.19 19.71 -28.73
C MET A 169 3.56 18.55 -29.65
N VAL A 170 3.24 18.79 -30.93
CA VAL A 170 3.83 18.25 -32.16
C VAL A 170 3.44 16.83 -32.58
N GLN A 171 2.36 16.75 -33.38
CA GLN A 171 2.36 15.85 -34.53
C GLN A 171 2.57 16.70 -35.79
N GLY A 172 3.82 16.77 -36.24
CA GLY A 172 4.18 17.35 -37.53
C GLY A 172 3.65 16.47 -38.66
N GLY A 173 2.67 16.98 -39.40
CA GLY A 173 2.11 16.34 -40.58
C GLY A 173 1.70 17.36 -41.64
N LYS A 174 2.62 17.63 -42.58
CA LYS A 174 2.44 18.11 -43.97
C LYS A 174 1.29 19.11 -44.27
N GLY A 175 1.69 20.38 -44.36
CA GLY A 175 1.43 21.27 -45.52
C GLY A 175 -0.02 21.63 -45.89
N LYS A 176 -0.43 22.87 -45.56
CA LYS A 176 -1.36 23.68 -46.38
C LYS A 176 -0.95 25.17 -46.34
N PRO A 177 -1.05 25.93 -47.45
CA PRO A 177 -0.48 27.26 -47.56
C PRO A 177 -1.38 28.34 -46.92
N LYS A 178 -0.74 29.33 -46.31
CA LYS A 178 -1.37 30.53 -45.74
C LYS A 178 -1.99 31.39 -46.85
N LYS A 179 -3.30 31.66 -46.76
CA LYS A 179 -3.97 32.70 -47.56
C LYS A 179 -3.62 34.07 -46.99
N GLY A 180 -2.81 34.81 -47.74
CA GLY A 180 -2.41 36.18 -47.44
C GLY A 180 -3.56 37.18 -47.58
N ILE A 181 -3.53 38.17 -46.68
CA ILE A 181 -4.33 39.39 -46.66
C ILE A 181 -4.03 40.19 -47.94
N LYS A 182 -5.09 40.58 -48.67
CA LYS A 182 -5.00 41.42 -49.87
C LYS A 182 -4.83 42.89 -49.48
N ILE A 183 -3.67 43.47 -49.77
CA ILE A 183 -3.49 44.92 -49.89
C ILE A 183 -2.95 45.20 -51.29
N LYS A 184 -3.67 46.04 -52.04
CA LYS A 184 -3.35 46.47 -53.41
C LYS A 184 -2.12 47.38 -53.40
N ALA A 185 -1.13 47.09 -54.25
CA ALA A 185 -0.18 48.10 -54.72
C ALA A 185 0.28 47.79 -56.15
N ARG A 186 0.30 48.85 -56.95
CA ARG A 186 0.53 48.94 -58.40
C ARG A 186 2.00 48.71 -58.74
N THR A 187 2.21 47.94 -59.82
CA THR A 187 3.26 48.04 -60.87
C THR A 187 4.68 48.49 -60.51
N VAL A 188 5.63 47.59 -60.76
CA VAL A 188 7.10 47.72 -60.72
C VAL A 188 7.63 48.63 -61.83
N GLY A 189 8.71 49.36 -61.53
CA GLY A 189 9.64 49.89 -62.54
C GLY A 189 10.87 50.57 -61.91
N LYS A 190 12.03 49.90 -61.93
CA LYS A 190 13.36 50.53 -61.71
C LYS A 190 13.92 51.01 -63.08
N PRO A 191 14.85 51.99 -63.12
CA PRO A 191 15.02 52.87 -64.27
C PRO A 191 16.15 52.50 -65.26
N LYS A 192 15.96 53.00 -66.49
CA LYS A 192 16.90 53.54 -67.52
C LYS A 192 18.26 52.86 -67.83
N SER A 193 18.44 52.54 -69.12
CA SER A 193 19.38 53.20 -70.06
C SER A 193 18.96 52.91 -71.53
N LYS A 194 18.76 53.95 -72.38
CA LYS A 194 19.56 54.33 -73.58
C LYS A 194 19.89 53.14 -74.53
N SER A 195 19.64 53.16 -75.84
CA SER A 195 19.58 54.24 -76.83
C SER A 195 19.08 53.73 -78.20
N THR A 196 18.60 54.68 -79.03
CA THR A 196 18.70 54.79 -80.52
C THR A 196 17.97 53.80 -81.46
N SER A 197 17.06 54.38 -82.26
CA SER A 197 16.83 54.26 -83.73
C SER A 197 17.12 52.91 -84.42
N SER A 198 16.35 52.36 -85.36
CA SER A 198 15.46 52.90 -86.40
C SER A 198 14.89 51.75 -87.25
N ALA A 199 13.85 52.04 -88.03
CA ALA A 199 13.50 51.45 -89.33
C ALA A 199 12.85 50.04 -89.39
N THR A 200 11.54 50.06 -89.61
CA THR A 200 10.78 49.47 -90.73
C THR A 200 11.38 48.28 -91.52
N GLN A 201 10.70 47.12 -91.50
CA GLN A 201 9.94 46.51 -92.63
C GLN A 201 9.80 44.97 -92.55
N LYS A 202 8.64 44.49 -93.05
CA LYS A 202 8.21 43.14 -93.50
C LYS A 202 9.28 42.39 -94.35
N PRO A 203 9.15 41.08 -94.70
CA PRO A 203 7.95 40.27 -95.03
C PRO A 203 8.00 38.85 -94.41
N ILE A 204 7.15 37.84 -94.65
CA ILE A 204 6.19 37.41 -95.69
C ILE A 204 4.94 36.88 -94.96
#